data_AF-A0A9P4WCI9-F1
#
_entry.id   AF-A0A9P4WCI9-F1
#
_cell.length_a   1.000
_cell.length_b   1.000
_cell.length_c   1.000
_cell.angle_alpha   90.00
_cell.angle_beta   90.00
_cell.angle_gamma   90.00
#
_symmetry.space_group_name_H-M   'P 1'
#
loop_
_entity.id
_entity.type
_entity.pdbx_description
1 polymer ?
#
loop_
_entity_poly.entity_id
_entity_poly.type
_entity_poly.pdbx_seq_one_letter_code
_entity_poly.pdbx_strand_id
1 'polypeptide(L)'
;MTFSKFFGKKTLEVSKLTVADVERLMHKAEVAEDRKIPEAFLGAGTELHYGPVDRSEWRDGVWMCCHKHENFLQHYKGAFPFKHLTCGTCNHVLCKECETTEVILPLQGGNHEMNDDGSEPRFFQVCPSCGLSHRAENRRNHGRKKLTWMTETEDSQSTPCPCGTISQTRWGKYEIGLPWSFRLDPVQSAHNASMRLTDRRLQSEIVSRRSSFQEQVVLKPVNARPLLQRDYRSSTTALQRAGAVRGRGAPRLPRSITHQLPPTAGRPDIGRAETWTTAEEHRRLNEPWDSVVINP
;
A
#
# COMPACT_ATOMS: atom_id res chain seq x y z
N MET A 1 -25.61 36.44 -42.30
CA MET A 1 -24.76 36.18 -41.13
C MET A 1 -24.18 34.79 -41.28
N THR A 2 -22.88 34.72 -41.55
CA THR A 2 -22.13 33.51 -41.88
C THR A 2 -21.18 33.18 -40.73
N PHE A 3 -21.34 32.01 -40.12
CA PHE A 3 -20.34 31.40 -39.26
C PHE A 3 -20.21 29.93 -39.61
N SER A 4 -19.14 29.57 -40.32
CA SER A 4 -18.60 28.21 -40.38
C SER A 4 -17.17 28.26 -40.92
N LYS A 5 -16.21 28.34 -39.99
CA LYS A 5 -14.82 27.92 -40.18
C LYS A 5 -14.48 27.01 -39.01
N PHE A 6 -14.71 25.71 -39.16
CA PHE A 6 -14.20 24.71 -38.23
C PHE A 6 -12.84 24.19 -38.70
N PHE A 7 -11.96 24.02 -37.73
CA PHE A 7 -10.54 23.70 -37.84
C PHE A 7 -10.24 22.50 -38.77
N GLY A 8 -9.33 22.72 -39.72
CA GLY A 8 -8.74 21.66 -40.54
C GLY A 8 -7.84 20.74 -39.71
N LYS A 9 -8.43 19.70 -39.10
CA LYS A 9 -7.67 18.55 -38.60
C LYS A 9 -7.31 17.68 -39.80
N LYS A 10 -6.04 17.71 -40.22
CA LYS A 10 -5.52 16.73 -41.18
C LYS A 10 -5.57 15.36 -40.50
N THR A 11 -6.49 14.51 -40.96
CA THR A 11 -6.49 13.08 -40.64
C THR A 11 -5.19 12.48 -41.16
N LEU A 12 -4.33 12.01 -40.25
CA LEU A 12 -3.13 11.27 -40.60
C LEU A 12 -3.56 9.89 -41.13
N GLU A 13 -3.21 9.59 -42.38
CA GLU A 13 -3.35 8.24 -42.94
C GLU A 13 -2.41 7.30 -42.18
N VAL A 14 -3.00 6.40 -41.38
CA VAL A 14 -2.28 5.46 -40.51
C VAL A 14 -1.37 4.50 -41.30
N SER A 15 -1.66 4.30 -42.59
CA SER A 15 -0.94 3.38 -43.48
C SER A 15 0.49 3.80 -43.85
N LYS A 16 0.96 4.99 -43.44
CA LYS A 16 2.30 5.51 -43.77
C LYS A 16 3.19 5.74 -42.55
N LEU A 17 2.76 5.35 -41.35
CA LEU A 17 3.55 5.55 -40.13
C LEU A 17 4.67 4.52 -40.04
N THR A 18 5.91 4.99 -39.90
CA THR A 18 7.05 4.12 -39.58
C THR A 18 7.07 3.82 -38.07
N VAL A 19 7.77 2.75 -37.68
CA VAL A 19 7.93 2.39 -36.25
C VAL A 19 8.51 3.57 -35.44
N ALA A 20 9.49 4.29 -36.02
CA ALA A 20 10.09 5.47 -35.39
C ALA A 20 9.11 6.63 -35.22
N ASP A 21 8.07 6.74 -36.05
CA ASP A 21 7.03 7.75 -35.89
C ASP A 21 6.06 7.36 -34.77
N VAL A 22 5.76 6.07 -34.63
CA VAL A 22 4.94 5.54 -33.52
C VAL A 22 5.65 5.77 -32.18
N GLU A 23 6.93 5.43 -32.07
CA GLU A 23 7.73 5.67 -30.86
C GLU A 23 7.80 7.16 -30.52
N ARG A 24 7.97 8.03 -31.52
CA ARG A 24 7.98 9.48 -31.31
C ARG A 24 6.62 10.03 -30.90
N LEU A 25 5.53 9.44 -31.38
CA LEU A 25 4.17 9.79 -30.97
C LEU A 25 3.87 9.30 -29.54
N MET A 26 4.32 8.11 -29.17
CA MET A 26 4.21 7.59 -27.80
C MET A 26 5.00 8.44 -26.80
N HIS A 27 6.26 8.78 -27.12
CA HIS A 27 7.05 9.64 -26.25
C HIS A 27 6.46 11.05 -26.14
N LYS A 28 5.88 11.59 -27.22
CA LYS A 28 5.11 12.85 -27.16
C LYS A 28 3.85 12.73 -26.32
N ALA A 29 3.19 11.57 -26.29
CA ALA A 29 2.02 11.33 -25.46
C ALA A 29 2.40 11.26 -23.97
N GLU A 30 3.46 10.53 -23.61
CA GLU A 30 3.99 10.46 -22.23
C GLU A 30 4.40 11.84 -21.71
N VAL A 31 5.16 12.61 -22.50
CA VAL A 31 5.55 13.98 -22.13
C VAL A 31 4.35 14.92 -22.05
N ALA A 32 3.29 14.67 -22.83
CA ALA A 32 2.05 15.43 -22.77
C ALA A 32 1.17 15.05 -21.56
N GLU A 33 1.23 13.80 -21.08
CA GLU A 33 0.59 13.36 -19.84
C GLU A 33 1.31 13.97 -18.63
N ASP A 34 2.64 13.98 -18.61
CA ASP A 34 3.42 14.60 -17.53
C ASP A 34 3.26 16.13 -17.46
N ARG A 35 3.07 16.79 -18.61
CA ARG A 35 2.85 18.26 -18.68
C ARG A 35 1.40 18.68 -18.56
N LYS A 36 0.46 17.74 -18.48
CA LYS A 36 -0.96 18.01 -18.24
C LYS A 36 -1.38 17.32 -16.96
N ILE A 37 -1.30 18.05 -15.85
CA ILE A 37 -2.50 18.12 -15.01
C ILE A 37 -3.53 18.85 -15.89
N PRO A 38 -4.51 18.18 -16.50
CA PRO A 38 -5.37 18.84 -17.47
C PRO A 38 -6.49 19.55 -16.70
N GLU A 39 -6.47 20.88 -16.68
CA GLU A 39 -7.71 21.69 -16.62
C GLU A 39 -8.60 21.44 -17.87
N ALA A 40 -8.10 20.68 -18.86
CA ALA A 40 -8.74 20.46 -20.15
C ALA A 40 -9.47 19.12 -20.32
N PHE A 41 -9.71 18.33 -19.25
CA PHE A 41 -10.61 17.16 -19.30
C PHE A 41 -12.09 17.56 -19.10
N LEU A 42 -12.48 18.74 -19.61
CA LEU A 42 -13.86 19.25 -19.66
C LEU A 42 -14.34 19.39 -21.12
N GLY A 43 -13.99 18.42 -21.96
CA GLY A 43 -14.31 18.42 -23.39
C GLY A 43 -15.37 17.38 -23.77
N ALA A 44 -16.64 17.79 -23.75
CA ALA A 44 -17.74 17.25 -24.57
C ALA A 44 -18.18 15.78 -24.38
N GLY A 45 -18.31 15.32 -23.15
CA GLY A 45 -19.11 14.13 -22.83
C GLY A 45 -19.79 14.33 -21.49
N THR A 46 -21.11 14.57 -21.51
CA THR A 46 -22.01 14.71 -20.33
C THR A 46 -21.34 15.36 -19.13
N GLU A 47 -21.49 16.68 -19.02
CA GLU A 47 -21.18 17.45 -17.82
C GLU A 47 -21.90 16.79 -16.63
N LEU A 48 -21.23 15.86 -15.97
CA LEU A 48 -21.58 15.45 -14.62
C LEU A 48 -21.32 16.72 -13.82
N HIS A 49 -22.38 17.49 -13.62
CA HIS A 49 -22.41 18.54 -12.61
C HIS A 49 -22.17 17.88 -11.26
N TYR A 50 -20.89 17.72 -10.92
CA TYR A 50 -20.49 17.60 -9.54
C TYR A 50 -20.87 18.95 -8.93
N GLY A 51 -21.97 18.97 -8.18
CA GLY A 51 -22.38 20.14 -7.41
C GLY A 51 -21.20 20.63 -6.54
N PRO A 52 -21.27 21.87 -6.00
CA PRO A 52 -20.23 22.38 -5.11
C PRO A 52 -20.06 21.43 -3.93
N VAL A 53 -19.06 20.55 -4.00
CA VAL A 53 -18.72 19.60 -2.94
C VAL A 53 -18.09 20.43 -1.83
N ASP A 54 -18.73 20.44 -0.67
CA ASP A 54 -18.21 21.10 0.52
C ASP A 54 -16.75 20.68 0.74
N ARG A 55 -15.84 21.67 0.87
CA ARG A 55 -14.41 21.44 1.07
C ARG A 55 -14.13 20.64 2.33
N SER A 56 -15.10 20.55 3.25
CA SER A 56 -15.05 19.72 4.45
C SER A 56 -14.98 18.20 4.16
N GLU A 57 -15.32 17.75 2.95
CA GLU A 57 -15.37 16.32 2.60
C GLU A 57 -14.15 15.82 1.78
N TRP A 58 -13.17 16.68 1.51
CA TRP A 58 -12.04 16.33 0.64
C TRP A 58 -11.06 15.41 1.37
N ARG A 59 -11.29 14.11 1.16
CA ARG A 59 -10.45 13.01 1.62
C ARG A 59 -9.56 12.57 0.47
N ASP A 60 -8.27 12.43 0.76
CA ASP A 60 -7.30 12.02 -0.24
C ASP A 60 -7.19 10.51 -0.34
N GLY A 61 -7.46 9.80 0.76
CA GLY A 61 -7.38 8.35 0.83
C GLY A 61 -8.00 7.77 2.09
N VAL A 62 -7.78 6.47 2.27
CA VAL A 62 -8.06 5.76 3.52
C VAL A 62 -6.93 4.82 3.88
N TRP A 63 -6.84 4.48 5.16
CA TRP A 63 -6.04 3.37 5.63
C TRP A 63 -6.84 2.47 6.58
N MET A 64 -6.64 1.17 6.38
CA MET A 64 -7.26 0.09 7.12
C MET A 64 -6.30 -0.36 8.22
N CYS A 65 -6.69 -0.12 9.46
CA CYS A 65 -5.95 -0.57 10.62
C CYS A 65 -5.93 -2.11 10.69
N CYS A 66 -4.85 -2.70 11.23
CA CYS A 66 -4.77 -4.13 11.53
C CYS A 66 -5.83 -4.59 12.58
N HIS A 67 -6.59 -3.68 13.17
CA HIS A 67 -7.79 -3.99 13.97
C HIS A 67 -9.12 -3.84 13.19
N LYS A 68 -9.08 -3.75 11.85
CA LYS A 68 -10.24 -3.67 10.94
C LYS A 68 -11.05 -2.38 11.02
N HIS A 69 -10.43 -1.27 11.45
CA HIS A 69 -11.03 0.06 11.43
C HIS A 69 -10.55 0.84 10.20
N GLU A 70 -11.48 1.53 9.55
CA GLU A 70 -11.19 2.45 8.45
C GLU A 70 -10.86 3.84 8.99
N ASN A 71 -9.83 4.48 8.46
CA ASN A 71 -9.38 5.80 8.88
C ASN A 71 -9.09 6.66 7.65
N PHE A 72 -9.64 7.87 7.61
CA PHE A 72 -9.49 8.76 6.47
C PHE A 72 -8.12 9.45 6.46
N LEU A 73 -7.60 9.67 5.26
CA LEU A 73 -6.35 10.37 5.01
C LEU A 73 -6.65 11.74 4.39
N GLN A 74 -5.93 12.74 4.88
CA GLN A 74 -5.90 14.07 4.29
C GLN A 74 -4.45 14.52 4.18
N HIS A 75 -4.06 14.91 2.98
CA HIS A 75 -2.73 15.37 2.66
C HIS A 75 -2.60 16.87 2.91
N TYR A 76 -1.63 17.25 3.72
CA TYR A 76 -1.28 18.62 4.03
C TYR A 76 0.07 18.99 3.42
N LYS A 77 0.20 20.26 3.03
CA LYS A 77 1.50 20.85 2.66
C LYS A 77 2.34 21.07 3.92
N GLY A 78 3.66 20.94 3.78
CA GLY A 78 4.62 21.20 4.86
C GLY A 78 5.18 19.94 5.52
N ALA A 79 5.72 20.12 6.73
CA ALA A 79 6.54 19.11 7.42
C ALA A 79 5.78 17.85 7.85
N PHE A 80 4.45 17.93 8.02
CA PHE A 80 3.63 16.83 8.52
C PHE A 80 2.51 16.45 7.53
N PRO A 81 2.81 15.66 6.49
CA PRO A 81 1.93 15.49 5.35
C PRO A 81 0.57 14.86 5.67
N PHE A 82 0.44 14.10 6.76
CA PHE A 82 -0.83 13.49 7.17
C PHE A 82 -1.17 13.74 8.64
N LYS A 83 -0.49 14.69 9.29
CA LYS A 83 -0.57 14.88 10.75
C LYS A 83 -0.39 13.55 11.50
N HIS A 84 -1.34 13.15 12.34
CA HIS A 84 -1.29 11.93 13.16
C HIS A 84 -1.98 10.76 12.44
N LEU A 85 -1.23 9.69 12.22
CA LEU A 85 -1.69 8.42 11.64
C LEU A 85 -2.00 7.41 12.75
N THR A 86 -2.88 7.81 13.65
CA THR A 86 -3.40 6.98 14.75
C THR A 86 -4.83 6.55 14.44
N CYS A 87 -5.14 5.29 14.65
CA CYS A 87 -6.50 4.81 14.46
C CYS A 87 -7.45 5.41 15.50
N GLY A 88 -8.51 6.08 15.04
CA GLY A 88 -9.45 6.78 15.94
C GLY A 88 -10.24 5.87 16.89
N THR A 89 -10.29 4.56 16.63
CA THR A 89 -11.04 3.59 17.44
C THR A 89 -10.18 2.84 18.45
N CYS A 90 -8.95 2.47 18.06
CA CYS A 90 -8.09 1.59 18.88
C CYS A 90 -6.73 2.22 19.23
N ASN A 91 -6.50 3.49 18.85
CA ASN A 91 -5.26 4.24 19.05
C ASN A 91 -4.00 3.59 18.46
N HIS A 92 -4.17 2.59 17.59
CA HIS A 92 -3.05 1.94 16.91
C HIS A 92 -2.40 2.91 15.91
N VAL A 93 -1.10 3.13 16.03
CA VAL A 93 -0.32 3.91 15.05
C VAL A 93 -0.14 3.08 13.77
N LEU A 94 -0.27 3.70 12.60
CA LEU A 94 -0.04 3.05 11.30
C LEU A 94 1.25 2.20 11.32
N CYS A 95 1.11 0.90 11.08
CA CYS A 95 2.20 -0.06 11.10
C CYS A 95 2.31 -0.82 9.76
N LYS A 96 3.27 -1.74 9.66
CA LYS A 96 3.50 -2.56 8.45
C LYS A 96 2.37 -3.55 8.15
N GLU A 97 1.57 -3.91 9.14
CA GLU A 97 0.44 -4.83 8.97
C GLU A 97 -0.84 -4.12 8.52
N CYS A 98 -0.87 -2.79 8.63
CA CYS A 98 -1.96 -1.99 8.12
C CYS A 98 -1.90 -1.90 6.60
N GLU A 99 -3.03 -1.58 5.99
CA GLU A 99 -3.13 -1.34 4.55
C GLU A 99 -3.60 0.07 4.27
N THR A 100 -3.13 0.63 3.17
CA THR A 100 -3.44 1.99 2.75
C THR A 100 -3.95 1.96 1.31
N THR A 101 -4.67 2.99 0.90
CA THR A 101 -4.84 3.28 -0.52
C THR A 101 -3.51 3.72 -1.12
N GLU A 102 -3.47 3.88 -2.44
CA GLU A 102 -2.31 4.30 -3.23
C GLU A 102 -1.72 5.66 -2.83
N VAL A 103 -2.36 6.39 -1.92
CA VAL A 103 -1.88 7.65 -1.34
C VAL A 103 -0.68 7.46 -0.44
N ILE A 104 -0.62 6.36 0.32
CA ILE A 104 0.50 6.03 1.18
C ILE A 104 1.05 4.69 0.71
N LEU A 105 2.26 4.67 0.20
CA LEU A 105 2.90 3.45 -0.29
C LEU A 105 4.06 3.08 0.65
N PRO A 106 4.08 1.87 1.24
CA PRO A 106 5.21 1.43 2.04
C PRO A 106 6.51 1.43 1.22
N LEU A 107 7.55 2.08 1.74
CA LEU A 107 8.84 2.14 1.08
C LEU A 107 9.55 0.78 1.22
N GLN A 108 9.76 0.06 0.12
CA GLN A 108 10.48 -1.20 0.12
C GLN A 108 11.99 -0.90 0.09
N GLY A 109 12.73 -1.43 1.09
CA GLY A 109 14.11 -1.04 1.38
C GLY A 109 15.00 -0.85 0.15
N GLY A 110 15.52 0.38 0.00
CA GLY A 110 16.40 0.78 -1.08
C GLY A 110 16.88 2.23 -0.88
N ASN A 111 18.02 2.58 -1.49
CA ASN A 111 18.41 3.98 -1.62
C ASN A 111 17.50 4.60 -2.68
N HIS A 112 16.55 5.44 -2.26
CA HIS A 112 15.71 6.17 -3.19
C HIS A 112 16.47 7.41 -3.68
N GLU A 113 16.86 7.38 -4.94
CA GLU A 113 17.43 8.54 -5.61
C GLU A 113 16.31 9.58 -5.82
N MET A 114 16.61 10.84 -5.51
CA MET A 114 15.67 11.94 -5.76
C MET A 114 15.76 12.37 -7.22
N ASN A 115 14.60 12.72 -7.79
CA ASN A 115 14.58 13.51 -9.01
C ASN A 115 15.19 14.89 -8.74
N ASP A 116 16.03 15.38 -9.66
CA ASP A 116 16.72 16.67 -9.54
C ASP A 116 15.83 17.88 -9.89
N ASP A 117 14.55 17.63 -10.21
CA ASP A 117 13.58 18.61 -10.68
C ASP A 117 13.22 19.71 -9.66
N GLY A 118 13.71 19.60 -8.43
CA GLY A 118 13.41 20.56 -7.36
C GLY A 118 11.98 20.42 -6.82
N SER A 119 11.29 19.33 -7.15
CA SER A 119 9.99 19.01 -6.58
C SER A 119 10.09 18.72 -5.08
N GLU A 120 9.00 19.01 -4.36
CA GLU A 120 8.89 18.69 -2.94
C GLU A 120 8.99 17.16 -2.75
N PRO A 121 9.85 16.67 -1.84
CA PRO A 121 9.98 15.24 -1.59
C PRO A 121 8.62 14.62 -1.21
N ARG A 122 8.26 13.58 -1.94
CA ARG A 122 7.05 12.77 -1.70
C ARG A 122 7.33 11.58 -0.79
N PHE A 123 8.15 11.79 0.22
CA PHE A 123 8.54 10.75 1.15
C PHE A 123 8.32 11.23 2.57
N PHE A 124 7.89 10.34 3.45
CA PHE A 124 7.69 10.64 4.86
C PHE A 124 7.92 9.41 5.74
N GLN A 125 8.10 9.63 7.02
CA GLN A 125 8.21 8.58 8.03
C GLN A 125 7.22 8.82 9.16
N VAL A 126 6.83 7.77 9.88
CA VAL A 126 5.83 7.86 10.95
C VAL A 126 6.48 7.60 12.31
N CYS A 127 6.25 8.51 13.26
CA CYS A 127 6.68 8.32 14.63
C CYS A 127 5.90 7.15 15.27
N PRO A 128 6.55 6.08 15.74
CA PRO A 128 5.85 4.93 16.29
C PRO A 128 5.19 5.22 17.65
N SER A 129 5.58 6.31 18.33
CA SER A 129 5.03 6.66 19.65
C SER A 129 3.74 7.47 19.55
N CYS A 130 3.67 8.46 18.66
CA CYS A 130 2.51 9.35 18.56
C CYS A 130 1.78 9.27 17.21
N GLY A 131 2.36 8.61 16.21
CA GLY A 131 1.81 8.53 14.85
C GLY A 131 1.99 9.79 14.01
N LEU A 132 2.70 10.82 14.49
CA LEU A 132 2.98 12.01 13.70
C LEU A 132 3.81 11.64 12.45
N SER A 133 3.34 12.06 11.29
CA SER A 133 3.99 11.87 9.99
C SER A 133 5.00 12.98 9.76
N HIS A 134 6.24 12.65 9.37
CA HIS A 134 7.34 13.58 9.18
C HIS A 134 7.85 13.47 7.75
N ARG A 135 7.73 14.54 6.97
CA ARG A 135 8.23 14.60 5.60
C ARG A 135 9.77 14.50 5.59
N ALA A 136 10.31 13.81 4.59
CA ALA A 136 11.73 13.82 4.33
C ALA A 136 12.18 15.20 3.82
N GLU A 137 13.41 15.60 4.14
CA GLU A 137 14.00 16.85 3.69
C GLU A 137 15.03 16.57 2.58
N ASN A 138 15.09 17.45 1.58
CA ASN A 138 16.17 17.43 0.61
C ASN A 138 17.33 18.26 1.15
N ARG A 139 18.40 17.61 1.64
CA ARG A 139 19.61 18.29 2.08
C ARG A 139 20.72 18.13 1.04
N ARG A 140 21.45 19.21 0.79
CA ARG A 140 22.65 19.19 -0.05
C ARG A 140 23.86 18.85 0.82
N ASN A 141 24.36 17.62 0.73
CA ASN A 141 25.60 17.22 1.38
C ASN A 141 26.70 17.15 0.32
N HIS A 142 27.76 17.96 0.48
CA HIS A 142 28.91 18.02 -0.45
C HIS A 142 28.52 18.17 -1.92
N GLY A 143 27.50 18.99 -2.21
CA GLY A 143 27.02 19.24 -3.58
C GLY A 143 26.11 18.15 -4.16
N ARG A 144 25.88 17.02 -3.48
CA ARG A 144 24.89 16.01 -3.86
C ARG A 144 23.61 16.19 -3.04
N LYS A 145 22.46 16.23 -3.72
CA LYS A 145 21.15 16.19 -3.05
C LYS A 145 20.94 14.79 -2.50
N LYS A 146 20.80 14.66 -1.18
CA LYS A 146 20.48 13.40 -0.50
C LYS A 146 19.18 13.57 0.26
N LEU A 147 18.26 12.64 0.06
CA LEU A 147 17.05 12.56 0.86
C LEU A 147 17.44 12.25 2.30
N THR A 148 17.15 13.19 3.20
CA THR A 148 17.51 13.10 4.61
C THR A 148 16.22 12.98 5.41
N TRP A 149 16.12 11.90 6.17
CA TRP A 149 15.04 11.71 7.13
C TRP A 149 15.33 12.53 8.39
N MET A 150 14.33 12.81 9.23
CA MET A 150 14.43 13.74 10.37
C MET A 150 15.59 13.45 11.36
N THR A 151 16.31 12.33 11.26
CA THR A 151 17.40 11.96 12.18
C THR A 151 18.57 11.19 11.54
N GLU A 152 18.78 11.26 10.23
CA GLU A 152 19.95 10.59 9.62
C GLU A 152 21.19 11.49 9.51
N THR A 153 21.21 12.66 10.15
CA THR A 153 22.45 13.43 10.28
C THR A 153 23.26 12.89 11.45
N GLU A 154 24.44 12.34 11.15
CA GLU A 154 25.46 11.94 12.14
C GLU A 154 25.86 13.09 13.07
N ASP A 155 25.62 14.33 12.63
CA ASP A 155 25.79 15.52 13.43
C ASP A 155 24.63 15.63 14.44
N SER A 156 25.00 15.51 15.72
CA SER A 156 24.33 15.72 17.02
C SER A 156 23.11 16.66 17.18
N GLN A 157 22.47 17.13 16.11
CA GLN A 157 21.29 18.01 16.10
C GLN A 157 20.06 17.32 15.48
N SER A 158 19.79 16.06 15.88
CA SER A 158 18.54 15.42 15.49
C SER A 158 17.38 16.10 16.20
N THR A 159 16.51 16.77 15.45
CA THR A 159 15.29 17.36 16.01
C THR A 159 14.37 16.21 16.45
N PRO A 160 14.08 16.07 17.76
CA PRO A 160 13.17 15.03 18.22
C PRO A 160 11.76 15.29 17.69
N CYS A 161 10.95 14.23 17.61
CA CYS A 161 9.52 14.39 17.43
C CYS A 161 8.95 15.31 18.53
N PRO A 162 7.89 16.10 18.28
CA PRO A 162 7.21 16.87 19.33
C PRO A 162 6.80 16.05 20.56
N CYS A 163 6.57 14.73 20.41
CA CYS A 163 6.32 13.82 21.54
C CYS A 163 7.58 13.41 22.33
N GLY A 164 8.75 13.95 22.01
CA GLY A 164 10.04 13.61 22.62
C GLY A 164 10.72 12.36 22.03
N THR A 165 10.04 11.58 21.19
CA THR A 165 10.64 10.39 20.58
C THR A 165 11.69 10.79 19.54
N ILE A 166 12.93 10.32 19.72
CA ILE A 166 14.01 10.50 18.76
C ILE A 166 13.76 9.56 17.57
N SER A 167 13.86 10.09 16.35
CA SER A 167 13.67 9.26 15.16
C SER A 167 14.80 8.25 14.96
N GLN A 168 14.41 7.09 14.44
CA GLN A 168 15.25 5.90 14.36
C GLN A 168 15.06 5.24 13.00
N THR A 169 16.05 4.49 12.55
CA THR A 169 16.01 3.75 11.27
C THR A 169 14.84 2.78 11.14
N ARG A 170 14.26 2.35 12.27
CA ARG A 170 13.10 1.45 12.32
C ARG A 170 11.74 2.13 12.14
N TRP A 171 11.67 3.46 12.07
CA TRP A 171 10.41 4.16 11.80
C TRP A 171 9.86 3.72 10.44
N GLY A 172 8.54 3.59 10.32
CA GLY A 172 7.91 3.23 9.05
C GLY A 172 8.16 4.36 8.04
N LYS A 173 8.80 4.03 6.91
CA LYS A 173 9.06 4.95 5.80
C LYS A 173 8.06 4.68 4.68
N TYR A 174 7.55 5.74 4.08
CA TYR A 174 6.48 5.69 3.10
C TYR A 174 6.71 6.73 2.00
N GLU A 175 6.16 6.43 0.82
CA GLU A 175 6.01 7.35 -0.30
C GLU A 175 4.58 7.89 -0.34
N ILE A 176 4.44 9.16 -0.73
CA ILE A 176 3.18 9.86 -0.96
C ILE A 176 2.81 9.67 -2.43
N GLY A 177 1.90 8.74 -2.69
CA GLY A 177 1.36 8.51 -4.02
C GLY A 177 0.30 9.54 -4.40
N LEU A 178 -0.37 9.29 -5.53
CA LEU A 178 -1.38 10.18 -6.08
C LEU A 178 -2.78 9.80 -5.55
N PRO A 179 -3.63 10.77 -5.16
CA PRO A 179 -4.97 10.49 -4.64
C PRO A 179 -6.02 10.23 -5.73
N TRP A 180 -5.61 10.10 -7.00
CA TRP A 180 -6.53 10.13 -8.13
C TRP A 180 -7.49 8.94 -8.14
N SER A 181 -7.02 7.73 -7.89
CA SER A 181 -7.89 6.54 -7.91
C SER A 181 -8.90 6.58 -6.77
N PHE A 182 -8.49 7.01 -5.58
CA PHE A 182 -9.39 7.22 -4.45
C PHE A 182 -10.42 8.32 -4.71
N ARG A 183 -10.02 9.47 -5.27
CA ARG A 183 -10.96 10.56 -5.57
C ARG A 183 -11.96 10.19 -6.67
N LEU A 184 -11.57 9.32 -7.60
CA LEU A 184 -12.44 8.82 -8.65
C LEU A 184 -13.49 7.86 -8.10
N ASP A 185 -13.07 6.91 -7.25
CA ASP A 185 -13.97 5.95 -6.60
C ASP A 185 -13.48 5.61 -5.19
N PRO A 186 -13.95 6.35 -4.16
CA PRO A 186 -13.49 6.16 -2.79
C PRO A 186 -13.97 4.83 -2.20
N VAL A 187 -15.17 4.38 -2.59
CA VAL A 187 -15.77 3.14 -2.08
C VAL A 187 -14.99 1.93 -2.60
N GLN A 188 -14.71 1.87 -3.91
CA GLN A 188 -13.94 0.79 -4.49
C GLN A 188 -12.50 0.78 -3.97
N SER A 189 -11.89 1.95 -3.81
CA SER A 189 -10.53 2.07 -3.30
C SER A 189 -10.39 1.61 -1.86
N ALA A 190 -11.35 1.99 -0.99
CA ALA A 190 -11.44 1.51 0.39
C ALA A 190 -11.69 -0.01 0.45
N HIS A 191 -12.61 -0.51 -0.38
CA HIS A 191 -12.88 -1.95 -0.51
C HIS A 191 -11.62 -2.72 -0.91
N ASN A 192 -10.88 -2.25 -1.92
CA ASN A 192 -9.63 -2.87 -2.36
C ASN A 192 -8.58 -2.90 -1.25
N ALA A 193 -8.43 -1.82 -0.47
CA ALA A 193 -7.53 -1.79 0.69
C ALA A 193 -7.95 -2.81 1.77
N SER A 194 -9.25 -2.96 2.02
CA SER A 194 -9.79 -3.95 2.97
C SER A 194 -9.56 -5.39 2.50
N MET A 195 -9.72 -5.66 1.20
CA MET A 195 -9.44 -6.96 0.59
C MET A 195 -7.96 -7.32 0.73
N ARG A 196 -7.04 -6.39 0.40
CA ARG A 196 -5.58 -6.61 0.60
C ARG A 196 -5.25 -6.95 2.05
N LEU A 197 -5.88 -6.28 3.01
CA LEU A 197 -5.65 -6.53 4.44
C LEU A 197 -6.09 -7.95 4.83
N THR A 198 -7.23 -8.39 4.30
CA THR A 198 -7.77 -9.73 4.54
C THR A 198 -6.87 -10.79 3.91
N ASP A 199 -6.44 -10.59 2.66
CA ASP A 199 -5.55 -11.50 1.95
C ASP A 199 -4.20 -11.64 2.63
N ARG A 200 -3.60 -10.53 3.08
CA ARG A 200 -2.32 -10.54 3.82
C ARG A 200 -2.41 -11.36 5.11
N ARG A 201 -3.52 -11.26 5.85
CA ARG A 201 -3.73 -12.07 7.06
C ARG A 201 -3.86 -13.55 6.74
N LEU A 202 -4.67 -13.89 5.74
CA LEU A 202 -4.84 -15.28 5.30
C LEU A 202 -3.49 -15.88 4.87
N GLN A 203 -2.67 -15.13 4.11
CA GLN A 203 -1.33 -15.56 3.74
C GLN A 203 -0.43 -15.77 4.96
N SER A 204 -0.47 -14.85 5.93
CA SER A 204 0.32 -14.97 7.17
C SER A 204 -0.07 -16.20 7.99
N GLU A 205 -1.38 -16.52 8.06
CA GLU A 205 -1.88 -17.73 8.71
C GLU A 205 -1.42 -19.00 8.00
N ILE A 206 -1.44 -19.03 6.66
CA ILE A 206 -0.97 -20.17 5.87
C ILE A 206 0.52 -20.41 6.11
N VAL A 207 1.34 -19.35 6.11
CA VAL A 207 2.79 -19.42 6.37
C VAL A 207 3.04 -19.92 7.80
N SER A 208 2.34 -19.36 8.79
CA SER A 208 2.45 -19.78 10.18
C SER A 208 2.11 -21.26 10.36
N ARG A 209 1.00 -21.73 9.76
CA ARG A 209 0.63 -23.16 9.79
C ARG A 209 1.71 -24.04 9.15
N ARG A 210 2.22 -23.68 7.97
CA ARG A 210 3.29 -24.45 7.30
C ARG A 210 4.56 -24.54 8.13
N SER A 211 4.95 -23.45 8.81
CA SER A 211 6.11 -23.46 9.70
C SER A 211 5.93 -24.43 10.87
N SER A 212 4.75 -24.44 11.50
CA SER A 212 4.45 -25.35 12.61
C SER A 212 4.45 -26.83 12.20
N PHE A 213 4.02 -27.16 10.97
CA PHE A 213 4.08 -28.54 10.46
C PHE A 213 5.52 -28.99 10.17
N GLN A 214 6.40 -28.11 9.69
CA GLN A 214 7.79 -28.48 9.46
C GLN A 214 8.52 -28.79 10.77
N GLU A 215 8.23 -28.04 11.84
CA GLU A 215 8.85 -28.26 13.15
C GLU A 215 8.45 -29.61 13.77
N GLN A 216 7.21 -30.07 13.55
CA GLN A 216 6.77 -31.39 14.02
C GLN A 216 7.32 -32.57 13.20
N VAL A 217 7.72 -32.34 11.94
CA VAL A 217 8.28 -33.38 11.06
C VAL A 217 9.80 -33.53 11.24
N VAL A 218 10.46 -32.65 12.00
CA VAL A 218 11.82 -32.89 12.53
C VAL A 218 11.75 -33.94 13.65
N LEU A 219 11.56 -35.17 13.18
CA LEU A 219 11.98 -36.45 13.73
C LEU A 219 12.47 -36.39 15.18
N LYS A 220 11.67 -36.99 16.08
CA LYS A 220 12.28 -37.80 17.14
C LYS A 220 13.32 -38.68 16.45
N PRO A 221 14.61 -38.62 16.82
CA PRO A 221 15.60 -39.51 16.24
C PRO A 221 15.06 -40.92 16.42
N VAL A 222 14.70 -41.56 15.30
CA VAL A 222 14.42 -42.99 15.30
C VAL A 222 15.70 -43.59 15.82
N ASN A 223 15.66 -44.10 17.06
CA ASN A 223 16.79 -44.74 17.72
C ASN A 223 17.49 -45.59 16.70
N ALA A 224 18.63 -45.09 16.20
CA ALA A 224 19.45 -45.78 15.23
C ALA A 224 19.95 -47.01 15.97
N ARG A 225 19.24 -48.12 15.77
CA ARG A 225 19.67 -49.42 16.25
C ARG A 225 21.07 -49.62 15.67
N PRO A 226 22.12 -49.86 16.48
CA PRO A 226 23.47 -49.95 15.98
C PRO A 226 23.53 -51.09 14.97
N LEU A 227 23.62 -50.76 13.69
CA LEU A 227 23.95 -51.74 12.67
C LEU A 227 25.43 -52.04 12.84
N LEU A 228 25.70 -53.23 13.34
CA LEU A 228 27.02 -53.85 13.30
C LEU A 228 27.61 -53.65 11.90
N GLN A 229 28.79 -53.01 11.87
CA GLN A 229 29.65 -52.92 10.68
C GLN A 229 29.81 -54.31 10.10
N ARG A 230 29.19 -54.54 8.95
CA ARG A 230 29.47 -55.70 8.11
C ARG A 230 30.25 -55.20 6.92
N ASP A 231 31.55 -55.41 6.98
CA ASP A 231 32.46 -55.19 5.87
C ASP A 231 31.96 -55.99 4.64
N TYR A 232 31.60 -55.29 3.58
CA TYR A 232 31.43 -55.93 2.27
C TYR A 232 32.19 -55.14 1.22
N ARG A 233 33.37 -55.68 0.89
CA ARG A 233 34.16 -55.34 -0.29
C ARG A 233 33.37 -55.70 -1.55
N SER A 234 33.45 -54.79 -2.52
CA SER A 234 33.54 -55.01 -3.97
C SER A 234 32.59 -56.03 -4.62
N SER A 235 31.73 -55.57 -5.53
CA SER A 235 31.86 -55.97 -6.95
C SER A 235 30.95 -55.15 -7.87
N THR A 236 31.57 -54.59 -8.90
CA THR A 236 30.97 -54.14 -10.15
C THR A 236 30.28 -55.29 -10.88
N THR A 237 29.10 -55.07 -11.46
CA THR A 237 28.78 -55.19 -12.90
C THR A 237 27.27 -55.30 -13.13
N ALA A 238 26.84 -54.56 -14.17
CA ALA A 238 25.75 -54.80 -15.10
C ALA A 238 24.64 -55.82 -14.74
N LEU A 239 23.38 -55.40 -14.90
CA LEU A 239 22.51 -56.02 -15.90
C LEU A 239 21.31 -55.12 -16.22
N GLN A 240 21.20 -54.78 -17.51
CA GLN A 240 19.94 -54.45 -18.16
C GLN A 240 18.95 -55.61 -17.98
N ARG A 241 17.66 -55.31 -17.77
CA ARG A 241 16.57 -55.93 -18.55
C ARG A 241 15.23 -55.25 -18.29
N ALA A 242 14.55 -55.05 -19.41
CA ALA A 242 13.17 -54.63 -19.54
C ALA A 242 12.19 -55.56 -18.81
N GLY A 243 11.06 -54.99 -18.41
CA GLY A 243 9.92 -55.75 -17.90
C GLY A 243 8.68 -54.88 -17.82
N ALA A 244 7.86 -54.95 -18.86
CA ALA A 244 6.52 -54.37 -18.89
C ALA A 244 5.64 -54.94 -17.76
N VAL A 245 4.93 -54.07 -17.04
CA VAL A 245 3.73 -54.47 -16.27
C VAL A 245 2.60 -53.49 -16.58
N ARG A 246 1.57 -54.06 -17.21
CA ARG A 246 0.28 -53.45 -17.48
C ARG A 246 -0.48 -53.20 -16.17
N GLY A 247 -1.21 -52.10 -16.14
CA GLY A 247 -2.55 -52.03 -15.54
C GLY A 247 -2.63 -51.80 -14.04
N ARG A 248 -2.97 -50.57 -13.65
CA ARG A 248 -3.87 -50.33 -12.51
C ARG A 248 -4.85 -49.21 -12.88
N GLY A 249 -6.12 -49.50 -12.62
CA GLY A 249 -7.27 -48.75 -13.10
C GLY A 249 -7.43 -47.36 -12.49
N ALA A 250 -8.25 -46.57 -13.17
CA ALA A 250 -8.64 -45.23 -12.77
C ALA A 250 -9.27 -45.22 -11.36
N PRO A 251 -8.88 -44.27 -10.48
CA PRO A 251 -9.57 -44.06 -9.22
C PRO A 251 -11.00 -43.54 -9.50
N ARG A 252 -12.01 -44.26 -9.00
CA ARG A 252 -13.39 -43.81 -8.98
C ARG A 252 -13.49 -42.58 -8.08
N LEU A 253 -13.94 -41.47 -8.65
CA LEU A 253 -14.32 -40.27 -7.91
C LEU A 253 -15.49 -40.59 -6.96
N PRO A 254 -15.44 -40.18 -5.69
CA PRO A 254 -16.58 -40.30 -4.80
C PRO A 254 -17.71 -39.35 -5.25
N ARG A 255 -18.93 -39.90 -5.25
CA ARG A 255 -20.18 -39.18 -5.51
C ARG A 255 -20.34 -38.00 -4.54
N SER A 256 -20.74 -36.87 -5.10
CA SER A 256 -21.19 -35.67 -4.39
C SER A 256 -22.27 -36.01 -3.37
N ILE A 257 -21.97 -35.77 -2.10
CA ILE A 257 -22.94 -35.74 -1.02
C ILE A 257 -23.65 -34.38 -1.10
N THR A 258 -24.92 -34.41 -1.45
CA THR A 258 -25.82 -33.26 -1.39
C THR A 258 -26.05 -32.93 0.08
N HIS A 259 -25.33 -31.94 0.61
CA HIS A 259 -25.63 -31.38 1.93
C HIS A 259 -26.97 -30.63 1.86
N GLN A 260 -27.98 -31.15 2.55
CA GLN A 260 -29.16 -30.39 2.92
C GLN A 260 -28.74 -29.35 3.97
N LEU A 261 -28.98 -28.08 3.68
CA LEU A 261 -28.80 -26.98 4.63
C LEU A 261 -29.92 -27.03 5.68
N PRO A 262 -29.61 -26.93 6.98
CA PRO A 262 -30.61 -26.75 8.02
C PRO A 262 -31.25 -25.35 7.93
N PRO A 263 -32.50 -25.20 8.40
CA PRO A 263 -33.20 -23.91 8.39
C PRO A 263 -32.46 -22.90 9.29
N THR A 264 -32.21 -21.70 8.75
CA THR A 264 -31.64 -20.57 9.47
C THR A 264 -32.59 -20.10 10.57
N ALA A 265 -32.25 -20.46 11.82
CA ALA A 265 -32.79 -19.84 13.01
C ALA A 265 -32.37 -18.36 13.11
N GLY A 266 -33.24 -17.56 13.72
CA GLY A 266 -33.27 -16.11 13.63
C GLY A 266 -32.00 -15.37 14.07
N ARG A 267 -31.77 -14.23 13.39
CA ARG A 267 -30.82 -13.20 13.80
C ARG A 267 -31.24 -12.61 15.14
N PRO A 268 -30.34 -12.54 16.14
CA PRO A 268 -30.50 -11.61 17.24
C PRO A 268 -30.12 -10.20 16.76
N ASP A 269 -30.96 -9.22 17.11
CA ASP A 269 -30.68 -7.79 16.98
C ASP A 269 -29.39 -7.45 17.73
N ILE A 270 -28.33 -7.13 16.97
CA ILE A 270 -27.12 -6.55 17.53
C ILE A 270 -27.36 -5.05 17.59
N GLY A 271 -27.62 -4.59 18.82
CA GLY A 271 -27.75 -3.20 19.19
C GLY A 271 -26.59 -2.35 18.65
N ARG A 272 -26.97 -1.30 17.95
CA ARG A 272 -26.14 -0.21 17.46
C ARG A 272 -25.55 0.54 18.66
N ALA A 273 -24.30 0.26 19.02
CA ALA A 273 -23.56 1.09 19.96
C ALA A 273 -22.97 2.28 19.18
N GLU A 274 -23.76 3.34 19.09
CA GLU A 274 -23.29 4.67 18.71
C GLU A 274 -22.56 5.29 19.91
N THR A 275 -21.23 5.35 19.86
CA THR A 275 -20.46 6.32 20.64
C THR A 275 -19.76 7.25 19.66
N TRP A 276 -20.52 8.23 19.18
CA TRP A 276 -19.96 9.42 18.55
C TRP A 276 -19.40 10.31 19.67
N THR A 277 -18.09 10.28 19.88
CA THR A 277 -17.41 11.47 20.40
C THR A 277 -17.53 12.56 19.33
N THR A 278 -18.15 13.66 19.72
CA THR A 278 -18.61 14.70 18.81
C THR A 278 -17.44 15.41 18.14
N ALA A 279 -17.61 15.74 16.85
CA ALA A 279 -16.63 16.46 16.02
C ALA A 279 -16.14 17.81 16.62
N GLU A 280 -16.81 18.32 17.65
CA GLU A 280 -16.44 19.53 18.39
C GLU A 280 -15.10 19.39 19.14
N GLU A 281 -14.79 18.18 19.65
CA GLU A 281 -13.56 17.94 20.43
C GLU A 281 -12.32 17.87 19.53
N HIS A 282 -12.49 17.43 18.28
CA HIS A 282 -11.43 17.42 17.26
C HIS A 282 -11.11 18.81 16.71
N ARG A 283 -12.04 19.78 16.83
CA ARG A 283 -11.83 21.16 16.38
C ARG A 283 -10.90 21.93 17.32
N ARG A 284 -10.98 21.69 18.64
CA ARG A 284 -10.13 22.34 19.66
C ARG A 284 -8.64 21.98 19.56
N LEU A 285 -8.31 20.81 19.03
CA LEU A 285 -6.91 20.38 18.85
C LEU A 285 -6.21 20.97 17.60
N ASN A 286 -6.94 21.73 16.77
CA ASN A 286 -6.41 22.32 15.53
C ASN A 286 -6.36 23.86 15.55
N GLU A 287 -6.57 24.52 16.70
CA GLU A 287 -6.37 25.97 16.79
C GLU A 287 -4.86 26.30 16.69
N PRO A 288 -4.47 27.30 15.88
CA PRO A 288 -3.09 27.75 15.76
C PRO A 288 -2.62 28.38 17.07
N TRP A 289 -1.43 28.01 17.54
CA TRP A 289 -0.79 28.50 18.77
C TRP A 289 -0.32 29.97 18.71
N ASP A 290 -0.75 30.74 17.71
CA ASP A 290 -0.19 32.06 17.37
C ASP A 290 -0.71 33.23 18.23
N SER A 291 -1.21 33.00 19.44
CA SER A 291 -1.71 34.10 20.29
C SER A 291 -1.48 33.96 21.80
N VAL A 292 -0.37 33.33 22.21
CA VAL A 292 0.16 33.58 23.55
C VAL A 292 1.03 34.83 23.50
N VAL A 293 0.38 36.00 23.59
CA VAL A 293 1.05 37.25 23.94
C VAL A 293 1.48 37.13 25.40
N ILE A 294 2.75 36.83 25.62
CA ILE A 294 3.38 37.00 26.94
C ILE A 294 3.53 38.51 27.13
N ASN A 295 2.61 39.11 27.90
CA ASN A 295 2.83 40.46 28.42
C ASN A 295 3.94 40.38 29.49
N PRO A 296 4.88 41.34 29.48
CA PRO A 296 6.02 41.38 30.39
C PRO A 296 5.61 41.59 31.85
#